data_AF-U2HRL3-F1
#
_entry.id   AF-U2HRL3-F1
#
_cell.length_a   1.000
_cell.length_b   1.000
_cell.length_c   1.000
_cell.angle_alpha   90.00
_cell.angle_beta   90.00
_cell.angle_gamma   90.00
#
_symmetry.space_group_name_H-M   'P 1'
#
loop_
_entity.id
_entity.type
_entity.pdbx_description
1 polymer ?
#
loop_
_entity_poly.entity_id
_entity_poly.type
_entity_poly.pdbx_seq_one_letter_code
_entity_poly.pdbx_strand_id
1 'polypeptide(L)'
;MVTIINYKKLTTDTGKDFCLLEIQGGIEMVRSQSTGLFYATAKKCFISSTFDELTSQALVGSQLNGSVVKIDCEEYEYTIKETGEIVTLAHKYVYTEEEIPTGKQFANIIENQIQASSY
;
A
#
# COMPACT_ATOMS: atom_id res chain seq x y z
N MET A 1 -4.25 -9.37 -10.25
CA MET A 1 -5.09 -8.20 -10.54
C MET A 1 -5.39 -7.46 -9.25
N VAL A 2 -5.34 -6.13 -9.28
CA VAL A 2 -5.64 -5.25 -8.14
C VAL A 2 -6.79 -4.32 -8.52
N THR A 3 -7.48 -3.77 -7.52
CA THR A 3 -8.59 -2.84 -7.71
C THR A 3 -8.32 -1.56 -6.94
N ILE A 4 -8.53 -0.41 -7.58
CA ILE A 4 -8.51 0.89 -6.89
C ILE A 4 -9.78 0.96 -6.04
N ILE A 5 -9.62 1.04 -4.73
CA ILE A 5 -10.75 1.04 -3.78
C ILE A 5 -10.99 2.41 -3.16
N ASN A 6 -10.00 3.30 -3.19
CA ASN A 6 -10.09 4.64 -2.63
C ASN A 6 -8.96 5.55 -3.17
N TYR A 7 -8.98 6.81 -2.78
CA TYR A 7 -7.86 7.74 -2.98
C TYR A 7 -7.64 8.62 -1.76
N LYS A 8 -6.45 9.21 -1.65
CA LYS A 8 -6.07 10.15 -0.60
C LYS A 8 -5.31 11.32 -1.21
N LYS A 9 -5.77 12.54 -0.92
CA LYS A 9 -5.04 13.77 -1.26
C LYS A 9 -3.99 14.07 -0.19
N LEU A 10 -2.78 14.41 -0.63
CA LEU A 10 -1.69 14.87 0.21
C LEU A 10 -1.16 16.20 -0.32
N THR A 11 -0.65 17.02 0.59
CA THR A 11 0.03 18.28 0.28
C THR A 11 1.45 18.16 0.80
N THR A 12 2.43 18.42 -0.06
CA THR A 12 3.85 18.44 0.32
C THR A 12 4.17 19.67 1.17
N ASP A 13 5.31 19.65 1.84
CA ASP A 13 5.85 20.83 2.56
C ASP A 13 6.09 22.04 1.65
N THR A 14 6.23 21.79 0.34
CA THR A 14 6.36 22.82 -0.71
C THR A 14 5.02 23.34 -1.23
N GLY A 15 3.90 22.86 -0.69
CA GLY A 15 2.54 23.28 -1.06
C GLY A 15 2.01 22.65 -2.35
N LYS A 16 2.66 21.61 -2.89
CA LYS A 16 2.16 20.87 -4.05
C LYS A 16 1.19 19.78 -3.60
N ASP A 17 0.02 19.76 -4.20
CA ASP A 17 -0.97 18.72 -3.99
C ASP A 17 -0.72 17.53 -4.92
N PHE A 18 -0.79 16.31 -4.38
CA PHE A 18 -0.75 15.07 -5.15
C PHE A 18 -1.70 14.03 -4.56
N CYS A 19 -2.11 13.06 -5.38
CA CYS A 19 -3.03 12.00 -4.99
C CYS A 19 -2.30 10.67 -4.82
N LEU A 20 -2.72 9.92 -3.81
CA LEU A 20 -2.41 8.51 -3.64
C LEU A 20 -3.66 7.69 -3.96
N LEU A 21 -3.50 6.60 -4.69
CA LEU A 21 -4.57 5.63 -4.93
C LEU A 21 -4.41 4.48 -3.93
N GLU A 22 -5.47 4.17 -3.18
CA GLU A 22 -5.53 2.97 -2.36
C GLU A 22 -5.93 1.81 -3.27
N ILE A 23 -5.04 0.83 -3.41
CA ILE A 23 -5.30 -0.37 -4.18
C ILE A 23 -5.43 -1.58 -3.26
N GLN A 24 -6.29 -2.50 -3.66
CA GLN A 24 -6.54 -3.76 -2.97
C GLN A 24 -6.24 -4.93 -3.90
N GLY A 25 -5.50 -5.93 -3.41
CA GLY A 25 -5.16 -7.13 -4.17
C GLY A 25 -5.10 -8.37 -3.30
N GLY A 26 -5.78 -9.44 -3.71
CA GLY A 26 -5.78 -10.71 -2.99
C GLY A 26 -6.38 -10.64 -1.58
N ILE A 27 -6.38 -11.78 -0.91
CA ILE A 27 -6.86 -11.96 0.47
C ILE A 27 -5.82 -12.71 1.30
N GLU A 28 -5.81 -12.46 2.60
CA GLU A 28 -5.01 -13.14 3.61
C GLU A 28 -5.92 -13.54 4.78
N MET A 29 -5.68 -14.72 5.34
CA MET A 29 -6.38 -15.16 6.54
C MET A 29 -5.54 -14.80 7.76
N VAL A 30 -6.06 -13.91 8.60
CA VAL A 30 -5.42 -13.53 9.85
C VAL A 30 -6.14 -14.20 11.00
N ARG A 31 -5.39 -14.77 11.95
CA ARG A 31 -5.95 -15.36 13.16
C ARG A 31 -6.09 -14.28 14.22
N SER A 32 -7.30 -14.08 14.72
CA SER A 32 -7.55 -13.21 15.87
C SER A 32 -6.85 -13.76 17.11
N GLN A 33 -6.07 -12.91 17.79
CA GLN A 33 -5.42 -13.30 19.05
C GLN A 33 -6.43 -13.44 20.19
N SER A 34 -7.55 -12.70 20.14
CA SER A 34 -8.56 -12.71 21.20
C SER A 34 -9.53 -13.89 21.09
N THR A 35 -9.96 -14.24 19.88
CA THR A 35 -10.97 -15.29 19.67
C THR A 35 -10.40 -16.58 19.11
N GLY A 36 -9.15 -16.57 18.61
CA GLY A 36 -8.52 -17.72 17.97
C GLY A 36 -9.08 -18.07 16.58
N LEU A 37 -10.09 -17.34 16.10
CA LEU A 37 -10.74 -17.55 14.80
C LEU A 37 -9.98 -16.86 13.67
N PHE A 38 -10.07 -17.42 12.47
CA PHE A 38 -9.54 -16.78 11.26
C PHE A 38 -10.56 -15.81 10.67
N TYR A 39 -10.10 -14.64 10.23
CA TYR A 39 -10.86 -13.70 9.43
C TYR A 39 -10.08 -13.34 8.17
N ALA A 40 -10.81 -13.14 7.07
CA ALA A 40 -10.22 -12.70 5.81
C ALA A 40 -9.96 -11.19 5.88
N THR A 41 -8.75 -10.79 5.49
CA THR A 41 -8.39 -9.40 5.26
C THR A 41 -7.84 -9.26 3.85
N ALA A 42 -8.11 -8.14 3.20
CA ALA A 42 -7.53 -7.87 1.89
C ALA A 42 -6.17 -7.19 2.04
N LYS A 43 -5.21 -7.51 1.16
CA LYS A 43 -3.94 -6.80 1.15
C LYS A 43 -4.14 -5.46 0.45
N LYS A 44 -3.68 -4.39 1.09
CA LYS A 44 -3.89 -3.02 0.62
C LYS A 44 -2.59 -2.25 0.68
N CYS A 45 -2.37 -1.36 -0.29
CA CYS A 45 -1.29 -0.40 -0.26
C CYS A 45 -1.69 0.88 -0.98
N PHE A 46 -0.95 1.96 -0.75
CA PHE A 46 -1.08 3.19 -1.51
C PHE A 46 -0.03 3.24 -2.62
N ILE A 47 -0.43 3.71 -3.80
CA ILE A 47 0.48 4.06 -4.89
C ILE A 47 0.34 5.55 -5.19
N SER A 48 1.44 6.21 -5.50
CA SER A 48 1.43 7.60 -5.97
C SER A 48 0.83 7.67 -7.37
N SER A 49 0.05 8.72 -7.63
CA SER A 49 -0.46 9.02 -8.97
C SER A 49 -0.16 10.45 -9.37
N THR A 50 -0.08 10.67 -10.68
CA THR A 50 -0.01 12.01 -11.29
C THR A 50 -1.40 12.59 -11.55
N PHE A 51 -2.45 11.97 -11.00
CA PHE A 51 -3.83 12.35 -11.25
C PHE A 51 -4.27 13.45 -10.30
N ASP A 52 -5.17 14.30 -10.80
CA ASP A 52 -5.92 15.20 -9.93
C ASP A 52 -6.99 14.44 -9.14
N GLU A 53 -7.64 15.17 -8.23
CA GLU A 53 -8.65 14.61 -7.33
C GLU A 53 -9.84 14.02 -8.09
N LEU A 54 -10.32 14.72 -9.13
CA LEU A 54 -11.50 14.32 -9.89
C LEU A 54 -11.22 13.05 -10.70
N THR A 55 -10.04 12.96 -11.32
CA THR A 55 -9.61 11.76 -12.05
C THR A 55 -9.40 10.60 -11.08
N SER A 56 -8.76 10.83 -9.93
CA SER A 56 -8.54 9.79 -8.91
C SER A 56 -9.85 9.23 -8.39
N GLN A 57 -10.85 10.08 -8.16
CA GLN A 57 -12.20 9.66 -7.77
C GLN A 57 -12.87 8.82 -8.86
N ALA A 58 -12.77 9.23 -10.13
CA ALA A 58 -13.36 8.50 -11.26
C ALA A 58 -12.72 7.11 -11.46
N LEU A 59 -11.47 6.92 -11.05
CA LEU A 59 -10.76 5.65 -11.16
C LEU A 59 -11.13 4.65 -10.07
N VAL A 60 -11.80 5.05 -8.99
CA VAL A 60 -12.27 4.12 -7.95
C VAL A 60 -13.20 3.07 -8.55
N GLY A 61 -12.90 1.80 -8.29
CA GLY A 61 -13.55 0.63 -8.88
C GLY A 61 -12.85 0.07 -10.12
N SER A 62 -11.89 0.79 -10.69
CA SER A 62 -11.11 0.30 -11.84
C SER A 62 -10.10 -0.77 -11.42
N GLN A 63 -9.81 -1.68 -12.35
CA GLN A 63 -8.87 -2.78 -12.15
C GLN A 63 -7.56 -2.52 -12.88
N LEU A 64 -6.45 -2.90 -12.25
CA LEU A 64 -5.10 -2.83 -12.80
C LEU A 64 -4.47 -4.22 -12.76
N ASN A 65 -3.59 -4.49 -13.73
CA ASN A 65 -2.74 -5.68 -13.68
C ASN A 65 -1.78 -5.59 -12.49
N GLY A 66 -1.18 -6.71 -12.10
CA GLY A 66 -0.27 -6.78 -10.95
C GLY A 66 -0.88 -7.34 -9.67
N SER A 67 -0.13 -7.24 -8.58
CA SER A 67 -0.44 -7.83 -7.28
C SER A 67 0.03 -6.96 -6.11
N VAL A 68 -0.60 -7.13 -4.94
CA VAL A 68 -0.11 -6.54 -3.68
C VAL A 68 0.61 -7.64 -2.89
N VAL A 69 1.92 -7.48 -2.73
CA VAL A 69 2.78 -8.44 -2.03
C VAL A 69 3.24 -7.88 -0.70
N LYS A 70 3.42 -8.78 0.27
CA LYS A 70 4.01 -8.47 1.56
C LYS A 70 5.52 -8.61 1.41
N ILE A 71 6.26 -7.55 1.75
CA ILE A 71 7.71 -7.54 1.67
C ILE A 71 8.29 -7.26 3.05
N ASP A 72 9.38 -7.94 3.36
CA ASP A 72 10.15 -7.68 4.57
C ASP A 72 10.86 -6.34 4.43
N CYS A 73 10.86 -5.54 5.49
CA CYS A 73 11.60 -4.29 5.58
C CYS A 73 12.24 -4.14 6.96
N GLU A 74 13.10 -3.13 7.10
CA GLU A 74 13.62 -2.75 8.40
C GLU A 74 12.45 -2.49 9.36
N GLU A 75 12.61 -2.98 10.59
CA GLU A 75 11.62 -2.85 11.64
C GLU A 75 11.33 -1.37 11.89
N TYR A 76 10.06 -0.99 11.75
CA TYR A 76 9.62 0.37 12.01
C TYR A 76 8.52 0.39 13.06
N GLU A 77 8.57 1.41 13.90
CA GLU A 77 7.53 1.68 14.88
C GLU A 77 6.31 2.30 14.19
N TYR A 78 5.16 1.64 14.31
CA TYR A 78 3.88 2.11 13.82
C TYR A 78 2.95 2.37 15.00
N THR A 79 2.56 3.61 15.18
CA THR A 79 1.52 3.96 16.15
C THR A 79 0.15 3.67 15.55
N ILE A 80 -0.56 2.69 16.12
CA ILE A 80 -1.96 2.40 15.78
C ILE A 80 -2.79 3.60 16.22
N LYS A 81 -3.32 4.36 15.27
CA LYS A 81 -4.03 5.62 15.53
C LYS A 81 -5.29 5.47 16.39
N GLU A 82 -5.94 4.30 16.35
CA GLU A 82 -7.13 4.03 17.14
C GLU A 82 -6.83 3.72 18.61
N THR A 83 -5.70 3.06 18.91
CA THR A 83 -5.38 2.60 20.27
C THR A 83 -4.24 3.39 20.93
N GLY A 84 -3.44 4.12 20.15
CA GLY A 84 -2.22 4.77 20.62
C GLY A 84 -1.05 3.79 20.87
N GLU A 85 -1.22 2.50 20.58
CA GLU A 85 -0.19 1.49 20.78
C GLU A 85 0.88 1.60 19.70
N ILE A 86 2.14 1.61 20.11
CA ILE A 86 3.28 1.54 19.20
C ILE A 86 3.58 0.06 18.97
N VAL A 87 3.41 -0.40 17.73
CA VAL A 87 3.74 -1.76 17.30
C VAL A 87 4.94 -1.73 16.37
N THR A 88 5.86 -2.67 16.55
CA THR A 88 6.98 -2.85 15.64
C THR A 88 6.52 -3.70 14.46
N LEU A 89 6.60 -3.16 13.24
CA LEU A 89 6.27 -3.86 12.00
C LEU A 89 7.54 -4.10 11.20
N ALA A 90 7.79 -5.35 10.82
CA ALA A 90 8.92 -5.77 9.98
C ALA A 90 8.51 -6.00 8.50
N HIS A 91 7.30 -5.57 8.12
CA HIS A 91 6.74 -5.87 6.80
C HIS A 91 5.90 -4.72 6.27
N LYS A 92 5.91 -4.53 4.95
CA LYS A 92 5.04 -3.58 4.25
C LYS A 92 4.38 -4.23 3.04
N TYR A 93 3.22 -3.71 2.66
CA TYR A 93 2.53 -4.12 1.43
C TYR A 93 2.91 -3.19 0.28
N VAL A 94 3.32 -3.77 -0.84
CA VAL A 94 3.76 -3.02 -2.03
C VAL A 94 3.13 -3.60 -3.29
N TYR A 95 2.83 -2.72 -4.23
CA TYR A 95 2.35 -3.05 -5.57
C TYR A 95 3.48 -3.58 -6.47
N THR A 96 3.19 -4.61 -7.27
CA THR A 96 4.11 -5.16 -8.26
C THR A 96 3.37 -5.47 -9.56
N GLU A 97 3.99 -5.17 -10.71
CA GLU A 97 3.43 -5.50 -12.03
C GLU A 97 3.59 -7.00 -12.36
N GLU A 98 4.68 -7.61 -11.92
CA GLU A 98 4.95 -9.04 -12.05
C GLU A 98 4.60 -9.79 -10.75
N GLU A 99 4.15 -11.04 -10.85
CA GLU A 99 4.16 -11.98 -9.71
C GLU A 99 5.63 -12.29 -9.37
N ILE A 100 6.26 -11.43 -8.55
CA ILE A 100 7.67 -11.56 -8.23
C ILE A 100 7.91 -12.90 -7.50
N PRO A 101 8.74 -13.81 -8.04
CA PRO A 101 9.29 -14.91 -7.26
C PRO A 101 10.40 -14.33 -6.38
N THR A 102 10.10 -14.18 -5.09
CA THR A 102 10.98 -13.99 -3.91
C THR A 102 12.45 -13.56 -4.11
N GLY A 103 12.84 -12.47 -3.44
CA GLY A 103 14.12 -12.38 -2.72
C GLY A 103 15.16 -11.37 -3.20
N LYS A 104 15.18 -10.96 -4.48
CA LYS A 104 16.19 -10.02 -5.00
C LYS A 104 15.68 -8.79 -5.76
N GLN A 105 14.41 -8.77 -6.17
CA GLN A 105 13.85 -7.61 -6.89
C GLN A 105 13.36 -6.47 -5.97
N PHE A 106 13.34 -6.68 -4.65
CA PHE A 106 12.76 -5.74 -3.69
C PHE A 106 13.52 -4.42 -3.52
N ALA A 107 14.87 -4.43 -3.62
CA ALA A 107 15.68 -3.22 -3.46
C ALA A 107 15.38 -2.17 -4.55
N ASN A 108 15.26 -2.62 -5.80
CA ASN A 108 15.05 -1.74 -6.95
C ASN A 108 13.64 -1.11 -6.97
N ILE A 109 12.63 -1.74 -6.37
CA ILE A 109 11.25 -1.22 -6.34
C ILE A 109 11.12 -0.09 -5.33
N ILE A 110 11.78 -0.20 -4.17
CA ILE A 110 11.75 0.84 -3.13
C ILE A 110 12.45 2.10 -3.64
N GLU A 111 13.62 1.97 -4.27
CA GLU A 111 14.35 3.11 -4.82
C GLU A 111 13.56 3.85 -5.91
N ASN A 112 12.90 3.12 -6.81
CA ASN A 112 12.09 3.73 -7.87
C ASN A 112 10.83 4.46 -7.33
N GLN A 113 10.19 3.94 -6.27
CA GLN A 113 9.04 4.63 -5.66
C GLN A 113 9.42 5.91 -4.90
N ILE A 114 10.62 5.94 -4.29
CA ILE A 114 11.15 7.14 -3.62
C ILE A 114 11.54 8.21 -4.65
N GLN A 115 12.14 7.79 -5.78
CA GLN A 115 12.48 8.73 -6.86
C GLN A 115 11.25 9.29 -7.59
N ALA A 116 10.21 8.48 -7.80
CA ALA A 116 8.96 8.95 -8.42
C ALA A 116 8.18 9.95 -7.55
N SER A 117 8.38 9.94 -6.22
CA SER A 117 7.78 10.90 -5.29
C SER A 117 8.60 12.20 -5.15
N SER A 118 9.76 12.29 -5.81
CA SER A 118 10.69 13.42 -5.73
C SER A 118 10.68 14.35 -6.96
N TYR A 119 9.73 14.15 -7.89
CA TYR A 119 9.54 15.00 -9.09
C TYR A 119 8.23 15.80 -9.03
#